data_AF-A0A922WTT9-F1
#
_entry.id   AF-A0A922WTT9-F1
#
_cell.length_a   1.000
_cell.length_b   1.000
_cell.length_c   1.000
_cell.angle_alpha   90.00
_cell.angle_beta   90.00
_cell.angle_gamma   90.00
#
_symmetry.space_group_name_H-M   'P 1'
#
loop_
_entity.id
_entity.type
_entity.pdbx_description
1 polymer ?
#
loop_
_entity_poly.entity_id
_entity_poly.type
_entity_poly.pdbx_seq_one_letter_code
_entity_poly.pdbx_strand_id
1 'polypeptide(L)'
;MTTRKRLTPEESRSSALAAARALLIETGPQAVTLKAVAARIGRTHANLLHHFGSASGLQKALAEHLARSVCETIIDAVRASRAGLGSAREVVDLAFDAFDREGAGALTSWMLLTGNEDALDPIIGTIHDLVDEIAPEEAEHSGEQ
;
A
#
# COMPACT_ATOMS: atom_id res chain seq x y z
N MET A 1 -26.43 -16.57 18.40
CA MET A 1 -26.33 -16.14 17.00
C MET A 1 -25.69 -14.77 16.99
N THR A 2 -24.42 -14.68 16.62
CA THR A 2 -23.68 -13.41 16.55
C THR A 2 -24.20 -12.60 15.38
N THR A 3 -24.94 -11.54 15.67
CA THR A 3 -25.43 -10.58 14.68
C THR A 3 -24.24 -10.03 13.91
N ARG A 4 -24.09 -10.48 12.66
CA ARG A 4 -22.99 -10.08 11.79
C ARG A 4 -23.17 -8.59 11.47
N LYS A 5 -22.38 -7.73 12.11
CA LYS A 5 -22.39 -6.28 11.89
C LYS A 5 -22.30 -5.99 10.38
N ARG A 6 -23.27 -5.23 9.85
CA ARG A 6 -23.19 -4.69 8.48
C ARG A 6 -22.05 -3.68 8.49
N LEU A 7 -20.93 -4.06 7.88
CA LEU A 7 -19.85 -3.14 7.60
C LEU A 7 -20.22 -2.31 6.37
N THR A 8 -19.77 -1.07 6.33
CA THR A 8 -19.83 -0.24 5.13
C THR A 8 -18.92 -0.82 4.03
N PRO A 9 -19.11 -0.45 2.76
CA PRO A 9 -18.20 -0.84 1.68
C PRO A 9 -16.72 -0.51 1.98
N GLU A 10 -16.44 0.69 2.49
CA GLU A 10 -15.11 1.12 2.96
C GLU A 10 -14.54 0.24 4.07
N GLU A 11 -15.32 -0.05 5.12
CA GLU A 11 -14.87 -0.90 6.22
C GLU A 11 -14.55 -2.32 5.74
N SER A 12 -15.33 -2.82 4.77
CA SER A 12 -15.09 -4.12 4.14
C SER A 12 -13.82 -4.12 3.29
N ARG A 13 -13.58 -3.05 2.51
CA ARG A 13 -12.36 -2.87 1.71
C ARG A 13 -11.12 -2.78 2.59
N SER A 14 -11.16 -1.96 3.65
CA SER A 14 -10.07 -1.83 4.62
C SER A 14 -9.76 -3.16 5.32
N SER A 15 -10.79 -3.87 5.80
CA SER A 15 -10.62 -5.19 6.42
C SER A 15 -9.98 -6.21 5.46
N ALA A 16 -10.33 -6.16 4.18
CA ALA A 16 -9.76 -7.01 3.15
C ALA A 16 -8.27 -6.70 2.90
N LEU A 17 -7.90 -5.42 2.82
CA LEU A 17 -6.51 -5.00 2.63
C LEU A 17 -5.64 -5.39 3.84
N ALA A 18 -6.14 -5.22 5.06
CA ALA A 18 -5.45 -5.66 6.28
C ALA A 18 -5.22 -7.18 6.30
N ALA A 19 -6.22 -7.96 5.90
CA ALA A 19 -6.09 -9.42 5.80
C ALA A 19 -5.14 -9.85 4.67
N ALA A 20 -5.14 -9.13 3.55
CA ALA A 20 -4.24 -9.36 2.43
C ALA A 20 -2.78 -9.08 2.82
N ARG A 21 -2.53 -7.98 3.56
CA ARG A 21 -1.22 -7.67 4.14
C ARG A 21 -0.74 -8.75 5.11
N ALA A 22 -1.61 -9.24 5.99
CA ALA A 22 -1.25 -10.33 6.89
C ALA A 22 -0.84 -11.60 6.13
N LEU A 23 -1.60 -11.99 5.10
CA LEU A 23 -1.27 -13.14 4.26
C LEU A 23 0.05 -12.96 3.50
N LEU A 24 0.30 -11.75 2.99
CA LEU A 24 1.54 -11.39 2.33
C LEU A 24 2.75 -11.60 3.24
N ILE A 25 2.68 -11.12 4.49
CA ILE A 25 3.78 -11.24 5.46
C ILE A 25 3.94 -12.69 5.93
N GLU A 26 2.84 -13.39 6.19
CA GLU A 26 2.88 -14.76 6.74
C GLU A 26 3.33 -15.79 5.71
N THR A 27 2.93 -15.64 4.45
CA THR A 27 2.98 -16.74 3.46
C THR A 27 3.55 -16.30 2.10
N GLY A 28 3.75 -15.00 1.88
CA GLY A 28 4.26 -14.45 0.63
C GLY A 28 3.17 -14.08 -0.38
N PRO A 29 3.58 -13.42 -1.50
CA PRO A 29 2.67 -12.75 -2.43
C PRO A 29 1.70 -13.68 -3.16
N GLN A 30 2.11 -14.91 -3.44
CA GLN A 30 1.25 -15.95 -4.04
C GLN A 30 0.03 -16.32 -3.19
N ALA A 31 0.07 -16.07 -1.87
CA ALA A 31 -1.05 -16.33 -0.98
C ALA A 31 -2.13 -15.23 -1.02
N VAL A 32 -1.81 -14.07 -1.59
CA VAL A 32 -2.72 -12.92 -1.71
C VAL A 32 -3.73 -13.17 -2.84
N THR A 33 -4.73 -14.00 -2.52
CA THR A 33 -5.82 -14.36 -3.44
C THR A 33 -7.17 -13.91 -2.90
N LEU A 34 -8.12 -13.62 -3.79
CA LEU A 34 -9.49 -13.27 -3.40
C LEU A 34 -10.13 -14.33 -2.48
N LYS A 35 -9.85 -15.62 -2.73
CA LYS A 35 -10.36 -16.73 -1.92
C LYS A 35 -9.75 -16.74 -0.52
N ALA A 36 -8.43 -16.61 -0.39
CA ALA A 36 -7.74 -16.63 0.89
C ALA A 36 -8.13 -15.42 1.75
N VAL A 37 -8.17 -14.23 1.16
CA VAL A 37 -8.60 -12.99 1.84
C VAL A 37 -10.06 -13.09 2.28
N ALA A 38 -10.96 -13.51 1.39
CA ALA A 38 -12.38 -13.67 1.72
C ALA A 38 -12.58 -14.63 2.91
N ALA A 39 -11.91 -15.78 2.89
CA ALA A 39 -11.96 -16.75 3.97
C ALA A 39 -11.48 -16.15 5.30
N ARG A 40 -10.38 -15.39 5.29
CA ARG A 40 -9.80 -14.79 6.49
C ARG A 40 -10.70 -13.75 7.16
N ILE A 41 -11.46 -12.97 6.39
CA ILE A 41 -12.43 -11.98 6.92
C ILE A 41 -13.87 -12.53 7.01
N GLY A 42 -14.04 -13.83 6.78
CA GLY A 42 -15.32 -14.54 6.78
C GLY A 42 -16.29 -14.13 5.66
N ARG A 43 -15.85 -13.39 4.65
CA ARG A 43 -16.67 -12.89 3.52
C ARG A 43 -16.68 -13.90 2.36
N THR A 44 -17.55 -13.68 1.39
CA THR A 44 -17.63 -14.54 0.20
C THR A 44 -16.62 -14.11 -0.86
N HIS A 45 -16.17 -15.04 -1.70
CA HIS A 45 -15.32 -14.72 -2.84
C HIS A 45 -15.99 -13.67 -3.75
N ALA A 46 -17.30 -13.79 -3.99
CA ALA A 46 -18.07 -12.83 -4.77
C ALA A 46 -17.99 -11.41 -4.19
N ASN A 47 -18.09 -11.25 -2.87
CA ASN A 47 -17.95 -9.93 -2.23
C ASN A 47 -16.59 -9.29 -2.53
N LEU A 48 -15.49 -10.04 -2.44
CA LEU A 48 -14.16 -9.53 -2.76
C LEU A 48 -14.01 -9.24 -4.26
N LEU A 49 -14.56 -10.11 -5.12
CA LEU A 49 -14.56 -9.91 -6.57
C LEU A 49 -15.28 -8.60 -6.96
N HIS A 50 -16.38 -8.27 -6.30
CA HIS A 50 -17.08 -7.00 -6.53
C HIS A 50 -16.26 -5.77 -6.12
N HIS A 51 -15.43 -5.88 -5.07
CA HIS A 51 -14.63 -4.75 -4.58
C HIS A 51 -13.34 -4.53 -5.36
N PHE A 52 -12.69 -5.62 -5.81
CA PHE A 52 -11.35 -5.58 -6.37
C PHE A 52 -11.28 -5.99 -7.85
N GLY A 53 -12.37 -6.55 -8.41
CA GLY A 53 -12.48 -7.01 -9.79
C GLY A 53 -11.71 -8.28 -10.11
N SER A 54 -10.47 -8.42 -9.60
CA SER A 54 -9.60 -9.57 -9.84
C SER A 54 -8.57 -9.76 -8.73
N ALA A 55 -7.81 -10.86 -8.78
CA ALA A 55 -6.65 -11.04 -7.89
C ALA A 55 -5.57 -9.98 -8.13
N SER A 56 -5.29 -9.64 -9.39
CA SER A 56 -4.36 -8.55 -9.74
C SER A 56 -4.87 -7.20 -9.22
N GLY A 57 -6.18 -6.92 -9.34
CA GLY A 57 -6.77 -5.71 -8.79
C GLY A 57 -6.68 -5.62 -7.26
N LEU A 58 -6.84 -6.74 -6.55
CA LEU A 58 -6.58 -6.82 -5.11
C LEU A 58 -5.10 -6.55 -4.78
N GLN A 59 -4.18 -7.11 -5.56
CA GLN A 59 -2.74 -6.94 -5.35
C GLN A 59 -2.29 -5.50 -5.61
N LYS A 60 -2.81 -4.85 -6.65
CA LYS A 60 -2.58 -3.43 -6.92
C LYS A 60 -3.12 -2.54 -5.80
N ALA A 61 -4.36 -2.81 -5.36
CA ALA A 61 -4.94 -2.08 -4.22
C ALA A 61 -4.16 -2.31 -2.91
N LEU A 62 -3.59 -3.50 -2.72
CA LEU A 62 -2.70 -3.80 -1.60
C LEU A 62 -1.38 -3.04 -1.74
N ALA A 63 -0.75 -3.04 -2.91
CA ALA A 63 0.48 -2.29 -3.16
C ALA A 63 0.30 -0.79 -2.90
N GLU A 64 -0.80 -0.20 -3.38
CA GLU A 64 -1.19 1.19 -3.11
C GLU A 64 -1.36 1.44 -1.60
N HIS A 65 -2.06 0.54 -0.90
CA HIS A 65 -2.28 0.66 0.53
C HIS A 65 -0.98 0.61 1.34
N LEU A 66 -0.06 -0.27 0.97
CA LEU A 66 1.25 -0.36 1.60
C LEU A 66 2.08 0.89 1.31
N ALA A 67 2.12 1.32 0.05
CA ALA A 67 2.84 2.53 -0.35
C ALA A 67 2.37 3.75 0.44
N ARG A 68 1.05 3.93 0.61
CA ARG A 68 0.49 5.04 1.39
C ARG A 68 0.91 4.99 2.85
N SER A 69 0.85 3.82 3.49
CA SER A 69 1.29 3.62 4.89
C SER A 69 2.78 3.99 5.07
N VAL A 70 3.62 3.58 4.13
CA VAL A 70 5.04 3.94 4.12
C VAL A 70 5.22 5.45 3.94
N CYS A 71 4.53 6.05 2.98
CA CYS A 71 4.60 7.49 2.70
C CYS A 71 4.17 8.32 3.91
N GLU A 72 3.06 7.98 4.57
CA GLU A 72 2.61 8.64 5.80
C GLU A 72 3.70 8.65 6.88
N THR A 73 4.41 7.53 7.07
CA THR A 73 5.49 7.44 8.05
C THR A 73 6.72 8.27 7.63
N ILE A 74 7.02 8.33 6.33
CA ILE A 74 8.11 9.14 5.78
C ILE A 74 7.82 10.64 5.94
N ILE A 75 6.57 11.09 5.73
CA ILE A 75 6.16 12.49 5.92
C ILE A 75 6.52 12.97 7.32
N ASP A 76 6.18 12.19 8.33
CA ASP A 76 6.44 12.54 9.72
C ASP A 76 7.95 12.64 10.00
N ALA A 77 8.74 11.72 9.46
CA ALA A 77 10.20 11.76 9.55
C ALA A 77 10.81 12.98 8.84
N VAL A 78 10.32 13.32 7.65
CA VAL A 78 10.76 14.51 6.89
C VAL A 78 10.41 15.79 7.63
N ARG A 79 9.19 15.89 8.19
CA ARG A 79 8.77 17.04 9.01
C ARG A 79 9.66 17.19 10.25
N ALA A 80 9.98 16.09 10.93
CA ALA A 80 10.90 16.09 12.06
C ALA A 80 12.31 16.55 11.66
N SER A 81 12.84 16.07 10.53
CA SER A 81 14.16 16.48 10.04
C SER A 81 14.21 17.96 9.68
N ARG A 82 13.17 18.50 9.01
CA ARG A 82 13.05 19.94 8.71
C ARG A 82 12.96 20.82 9.96
N ALA A 83 12.39 20.30 11.04
CA ALA A 83 12.35 20.97 12.33
C ALA A 83 13.69 20.90 13.11
N GLY A 84 14.73 20.28 12.55
CA GLY A 84 16.01 20.03 13.23
C GLY A 84 15.94 18.93 14.30
N LEU A 85 14.85 18.16 14.33
CA LEU A 85 14.59 17.08 15.30
C LEU A 85 14.94 15.70 14.75
N GLY A 86 15.53 15.62 13.55
CA GLY A 86 15.92 14.38 12.89
C GLY A 86 16.88 14.61 11.73
N SER A 87 17.36 13.53 11.13
CA SER A 87 18.37 13.50 10.09
C SER A 87 17.82 12.91 8.79
N ALA A 88 18.40 13.32 7.66
CA ALA A 88 18.08 12.71 6.36
C ALA A 88 18.34 11.19 6.34
N ARG A 89 19.30 10.72 7.14
CA ARG A 89 19.57 9.29 7.30
C ARG A 89 18.41 8.54 7.92
N GLU A 90 17.78 9.09 8.96
CA GLU A 90 16.61 8.46 9.60
C GLU A 90 15.42 8.37 8.65
N VAL A 91 15.23 9.36 7.77
CA VAL A 91 14.21 9.30 6.71
C VAL A 91 14.49 8.15 5.75
N VAL A 92 15.75 8.00 5.31
CA VAL A 92 16.17 6.94 4.40
C VAL A 92 16.02 5.56 5.06
N ASP A 93 16.53 5.38 6.28
CA ASP A 93 16.47 4.11 7.01
C ASP A 93 15.00 3.70 7.23
N LEU A 94 14.12 4.66 7.54
CA LEU A 94 12.69 4.41 7.72
C LEU A 94 12.00 4.01 6.41
N ALA A 95 12.38 4.61 5.28
CA ALA A 95 11.89 4.17 3.97
C ALA A 95 12.30 2.72 3.67
N PHE A 96 13.58 2.37 3.87
CA PHE A 96 14.08 1.01 3.66
C PHE A 96 13.41 -0.01 4.59
N ASP A 97 13.29 0.28 5.88
CA ASP A 97 12.62 -0.58 6.86
C ASP A 97 11.15 -0.81 6.52
N ALA A 98 10.46 0.24 6.05
CA ALA A 98 9.07 0.13 5.65
C ALA A 98 8.92 -0.73 4.38
N PHE A 99 9.80 -0.57 3.38
CA PHE A 99 9.76 -1.42 2.19
C PHE A 99 10.09 -2.90 2.48
N ASP A 100 11.01 -3.17 3.40
CA ASP A 100 11.44 -4.53 3.77
C ASP A 100 10.41 -5.24 4.68
N ARG A 101 9.96 -4.57 5.74
CA ARG A 101 9.06 -5.17 6.75
C ARG A 101 7.61 -5.28 6.31
N GLU A 102 7.16 -4.40 5.40
CA GLU A 102 5.75 -4.35 5.01
C GLU A 102 5.40 -5.26 3.82
N GLY A 103 6.40 -5.94 3.23
CA GLY A 103 6.20 -6.91 2.15
C GLY A 103 5.91 -6.29 0.78
N ALA A 104 5.89 -4.95 0.67
CA ALA A 104 5.66 -4.24 -0.59
C ALA A 104 6.69 -4.64 -1.66
N GLY A 105 7.98 -4.70 -1.31
CA GLY A 105 9.04 -5.09 -2.24
C GLY A 105 8.88 -6.53 -2.77
N ALA A 106 8.49 -7.47 -1.90
CA ALA A 106 8.24 -8.85 -2.29
C ALA A 106 7.01 -8.98 -3.19
N LEU A 107 5.94 -8.25 -2.89
CA LEU A 107 4.72 -8.21 -3.70
C LEU A 107 5.00 -7.69 -5.10
N THR A 108 5.64 -6.52 -5.21
CA THR A 108 5.92 -5.88 -6.50
C THR A 108 6.90 -6.70 -7.34
N SER A 109 7.95 -7.25 -6.73
CA SER A 109 8.89 -8.12 -7.44
C SER A 109 8.20 -9.35 -8.02
N TRP A 110 7.30 -9.97 -7.26
CA TRP A 110 6.52 -11.12 -7.74
C TRP A 110 5.52 -10.73 -8.83
N MET A 111 4.84 -9.59 -8.70
CA MET A 111 3.92 -9.09 -9.71
C MET A 111 4.63 -8.83 -11.05
N LEU A 112 5.81 -8.21 -11.04
CA LEU A 112 6.63 -8.00 -12.24
C LEU A 112 7.06 -9.33 -12.88
N LEU A 113 7.55 -10.28 -12.08
CA LEU A 113 7.97 -11.61 -12.55
C LEU A 113 6.81 -12.44 -13.14
N THR A 114 5.57 -12.13 -12.76
CA THR A 114 4.37 -12.82 -13.25
C THR A 114 3.66 -12.08 -14.38
N GLY A 115 4.31 -11.05 -14.95
CA GLY A 115 3.82 -10.32 -16.14
C GLY A 115 2.80 -9.22 -15.83
N ASN A 116 2.75 -8.74 -14.59
CA ASN A 116 1.97 -7.57 -14.20
C ASN A 116 2.88 -6.34 -14.28
N GLU A 117 3.08 -5.84 -15.50
CA GLU A 117 4.10 -4.83 -15.81
C GLU A 117 3.85 -3.47 -15.14
N ASP A 118 2.61 -3.15 -14.81
CA ASP A 118 2.18 -1.92 -14.12
C ASP A 118 2.09 -2.09 -12.60
N ALA A 119 2.82 -3.06 -12.03
CA ALA A 119 2.84 -3.32 -10.58
C ALA A 119 3.46 -2.19 -9.75
N LEU A 120 4.33 -1.38 -10.37
CA LEU A 120 5.00 -0.27 -9.71
C LEU A 120 4.17 1.02 -9.74
N ASP A 121 3.24 1.17 -10.70
CA ASP A 121 2.48 2.40 -10.92
C ASP A 121 1.79 2.92 -9.64
N PRO A 122 1.13 2.09 -8.81
CA PRO A 122 0.50 2.59 -7.59
C PRO A 122 1.51 3.11 -6.55
N ILE A 123 2.70 2.51 -6.50
CA ILE A 123 3.77 2.92 -5.58
C ILE A 123 4.36 4.25 -6.08
N ILE A 124 4.65 4.34 -7.37
CA ILE A 124 5.17 5.57 -8.01
C ILE A 124 4.17 6.71 -7.81
N GLY A 125 2.88 6.49 -8.12
CA GLY A 125 1.85 7.51 -7.93
C GLY A 125 1.80 8.04 -6.50
N THR A 126 1.83 7.14 -5.50
CA THR A 126 1.84 7.56 -4.08
C THR A 126 3.10 8.36 -3.72
N ILE A 127 4.27 8.02 -4.27
CA ILE A 127 5.50 8.78 -4.04
C ILE A 127 5.44 10.16 -4.70
N HIS A 128 4.85 10.26 -5.89
CA HIS A 128 4.62 11.56 -6.53
C HIS A 128 3.71 12.45 -5.68
N ASP A 129 2.58 11.91 -5.22
CA ASP A 129 1.66 12.61 -4.31
C ASP A 129 2.37 13.09 -3.03
N LEU A 130 3.26 12.25 -2.49
CA LEU A 130 4.09 12.54 -1.33
C LEU A 130 5.08 13.70 -1.58
N VAL A 131 5.79 13.68 -2.71
CA VAL A 131 6.74 14.73 -3.07
C VAL A 131 6.01 16.06 -3.25
N ASP A 132 4.86 16.04 -3.92
CA ASP A 132 4.00 17.22 -4.11
C ASP A 132 3.52 17.80 -2.78
N GLU A 133 3.17 16.97 -1.78
CA GLU A 133 2.78 17.43 -0.45
C GLU A 133 3.96 18.09 0.31
N ILE A 134 5.17 17.55 0.14
CA ILE A 134 6.36 17.96 0.89
C ILE A 134 7.04 19.19 0.26
N ALA A 135 6.95 19.40 -1.04
CA ALA A 135 7.65 20.47 -1.77
C ALA A 135 6.71 21.28 -2.68
N PRO A 136 5.71 22.00 -2.13
CA PRO A 136 4.78 22.78 -2.95
C PRO A 136 5.46 23.93 -3.73
N GLU A 137 6.62 24.42 -3.27
CA GLU A 137 7.33 25.56 -3.89
C GLU A 137 8.23 25.17 -5.10
N GLU A 138 8.59 23.90 -5.28
CA GLU A 138 9.38 23.44 -6.44
C GLU A 138 8.50 23.11 -7.66
N ALA A 139 7.22 22.80 -7.43
CA ALA A 139 6.23 22.55 -8.50
C ALA A 139 5.94 23.80 -9.35
N GLU A 140 6.09 25.01 -8.80
CA GLU A 140 5.89 26.26 -9.54
C GLU A 140 7.08 26.65 -10.45
N HIS A 141 8.29 26.09 -10.24
CA HIS A 141 9.49 26.46 -11.00
C HIS A 141 9.72 25.65 -12.30
N SER A 142 8.86 24.68 -12.61
CA SER A 142 8.97 23.87 -13.84
C SER A 142 8.17 24.44 -15.03
N GLY A 143 7.54 25.61 -14.87
CA GLY A 143 6.65 26.22 -15.86
C GLY A 143 7.26 27.26 -16.80
N GLU A 144 8.51 27.69 -16.60
CA GLU A 144 9.14 28.72 -17.44
C GLU A 144 10.63 28.42 -17.69
N GLN A 145 10.93 27.64 -18.73
CA GLN A 145 12.17 27.77 -19.53
C GLN A 145 11.90 27.41 -21.00
#